data_AF-A0A3S0W963-F1
#
_entry.id   AF-A0A3S0W963-F1
#
_cell.length_a   1.000
_cell.length_b   1.000
_cell.length_c   1.000
_cell.angle_alpha   90.00
_cell.angle_beta   90.00
_cell.angle_gamma   90.00
#
_symmetry.space_group_name_H-M   'P 1'
#
loop_
_entity.id
_entity.type
_entity.pdbx_description
1 polymer ?
#
loop_
_entity_poly.entity_id
_entity_poly.type
_entity_poly.pdbx_seq_one_letter_code
_entity_poly.pdbx_strand_id
1 'polypeptide(L)'
;MPNMPNLPNENTPLNPRVLDRSRAVVRQPVELATHLGLKLYNRSFPRVEAALYLAEVIVHLQGRASRDYAEEIAQVNTAIGRELDRLTHFAENEARQLSKLAGDASGDAPEIQYTQTIRLELTMRTPRARRYALLLAGLERASRDLDKAWYGGVLETPQRLERERRLFRNVMRGCGVVERLARGLARRVRDDSETPDYRDMLIKRTGRGPEADPAPAVHAEDAADMTVEEAASLQATEAMARALSATPVAEDETAPPSVCSEKLTETVENPTETTETNETDQTAETAKTDPVAADAGAAMPEAATATAAPEPEVAPTSTRRRVRDLVYNGSAAR
;
A
#
# COMPACT_ATOMS: atom_id res chain seq x y z
N MET A 1 37.50 -21.09 63.85
CA MET A 1 36.35 -20.28 63.38
C MET A 1 35.56 -21.14 62.40
N PRO A 2 34.48 -21.81 62.82
CA PRO A 2 33.70 -22.66 61.93
C PRO A 2 32.78 -21.81 61.03
N ASN A 3 32.69 -22.26 59.77
CA ASN A 3 31.96 -21.66 58.66
C ASN A 3 30.44 -21.83 58.88
N MET A 4 29.68 -20.73 58.91
CA MET A 4 28.22 -20.77 58.98
C MET A 4 27.65 -21.16 57.60
N PRO A 5 26.72 -22.13 57.53
CA PRO A 5 26.07 -22.49 56.28
C PRO A 5 25.11 -21.37 55.83
N ASN A 6 25.23 -21.00 54.56
CA ASN A 6 24.39 -20.04 53.87
C ASN A 6 22.94 -20.56 53.85
N LEU A 7 22.04 -19.89 54.55
CA LEU A 7 20.61 -20.23 54.53
C LEU A 7 20.04 -19.93 53.13
N PRO A 8 19.25 -20.84 52.54
CA PRO A 8 18.62 -20.59 51.25
C PRO A 8 17.59 -19.46 51.38
N ASN A 9 17.65 -18.48 50.48
CA ASN A 9 16.68 -17.39 50.37
C ASN A 9 15.25 -17.95 50.22
N GLU A 10 14.47 -17.90 51.30
CA GLU A 10 13.07 -18.37 51.39
C GLU A 10 12.06 -17.57 50.56
N ASN A 11 12.50 -16.62 49.73
CA ASN A 11 11.62 -15.75 48.95
C ASN A 11 11.65 -16.02 47.44
N THR A 12 11.96 -17.25 47.02
CA THR A 12 11.75 -17.63 45.62
C THR A 12 10.30 -18.08 45.46
N PRO A 13 9.43 -17.33 44.76
CA PRO A 13 8.04 -17.75 44.58
C PRO A 13 7.99 -19.12 43.90
N LEU A 14 7.24 -20.05 44.49
CA LEU A 14 7.09 -21.44 44.04
C LEU A 14 6.58 -21.55 42.60
N ASN A 15 5.92 -20.50 42.10
CA ASN A 15 5.52 -20.37 40.71
C ASN A 15 6.26 -19.20 40.07
N PRO A 16 6.78 -19.36 38.84
CA PRO A 16 7.30 -18.22 38.08
C PRO A 16 6.19 -17.19 37.92
N ARG A 17 6.52 -15.90 38.10
CA ARG A 17 5.60 -14.82 37.75
C ARG A 17 5.31 -14.90 36.25
N VAL A 18 4.13 -15.37 35.90
CA VAL A 18 3.65 -15.34 34.52
C VAL A 18 3.40 -13.89 34.18
N LEU A 19 4.09 -13.37 33.16
CA LEU A 19 3.87 -12.00 32.70
C LEU A 19 2.58 -11.97 31.86
N ASP A 20 1.70 -11.01 32.13
CA ASP A 20 0.44 -10.80 31.39
C ASP A 20 0.63 -10.20 29.98
N ARG A 21 1.78 -10.49 29.35
CA ARG A 21 2.22 -9.89 28.08
C ARG A 21 2.17 -10.85 26.91
N SER A 22 1.68 -12.08 27.12
CA SER A 22 1.48 -13.04 26.03
C SER A 22 0.37 -12.54 25.09
N ARG A 23 0.64 -12.49 23.79
CA ARG A 23 -0.33 -12.07 22.76
C ARG A 23 -0.26 -13.01 21.57
N ALA A 24 -1.43 -13.32 21.01
CA ALA A 24 -1.52 -14.08 19.77
C ALA A 24 -0.92 -13.27 18.62
N VAL A 25 0.00 -13.89 17.89
CA VAL A 25 0.67 -13.29 16.74
C VAL A 25 0.71 -14.32 15.63
N VAL A 26 0.30 -13.91 14.44
CA VAL A 26 0.49 -14.72 13.23
C VAL A 26 1.73 -14.23 12.52
N ARG A 27 2.58 -15.15 12.09
CA ARG A 27 3.73 -14.87 11.23
C ARG A 27 3.47 -15.47 9.85
N GLN A 28 3.69 -14.68 8.81
CA GLN A 28 3.50 -15.13 7.43
C GLN A 28 4.74 -14.77 6.61
N PRO A 29 5.42 -15.77 6.02
CA PRO A 29 6.51 -15.50 5.09
C PRO A 29 5.95 -14.89 3.80
N VAL A 30 6.58 -13.81 3.34
CA VAL A 30 6.27 -13.14 2.08
C VAL A 30 7.57 -12.84 1.36
N GLU A 31 7.59 -13.15 0.07
CA GLU A 31 8.69 -12.81 -0.81
C GLU A 31 8.33 -11.55 -1.61
N LEU A 32 9.17 -10.52 -1.53
CA LEU A 32 9.03 -9.28 -2.28
C LEU A 32 10.25 -9.10 -3.18
N ALA A 33 10.00 -8.92 -4.47
CA ALA A 33 11.04 -8.76 -5.49
C ALA A 33 10.83 -7.49 -6.32
N THR A 34 9.57 -7.09 -6.52
CA THR A 34 9.27 -5.89 -7.32
C THR A 34 9.56 -4.61 -6.54
N HIS A 35 9.99 -3.57 -7.26
CA HIS A 35 10.17 -2.23 -6.67
C HIS A 35 8.86 -1.72 -6.04
N LEU A 36 7.70 -1.97 -6.66
CA LEU A 36 6.40 -1.61 -6.11
C LEU A 36 6.13 -2.33 -4.78
N GLY A 37 6.33 -3.64 -4.71
CA GLY A 37 6.13 -4.45 -3.50
C GLY A 37 7.01 -3.97 -2.34
N LEU A 38 8.31 -3.81 -2.59
CA LEU A 38 9.28 -3.30 -1.61
C LEU A 38 8.92 -1.88 -1.13
N LYS A 39 8.58 -0.99 -2.06
CA LYS A 39 8.23 0.39 -1.75
C LYS A 39 6.93 0.50 -0.95
N LEU A 40 5.92 -0.31 -1.27
CA LEU A 40 4.68 -0.39 -0.49
C LEU A 40 4.97 -0.90 0.91
N TYR A 41 5.63 -2.05 1.02
CA TYR A 41 6.01 -2.63 2.32
C TYR A 41 6.67 -1.61 3.23
N ASN A 42 7.76 -0.99 2.77
CA ASN A 42 8.56 -0.03 3.56
C ASN A 42 7.76 1.20 3.99
N ARG A 43 6.81 1.65 3.18
CA ARG A 43 6.07 2.89 3.44
C ARG A 43 4.78 2.70 4.22
N SER A 44 4.17 1.51 4.20
CA SER A 44 2.84 1.33 4.77
C SER A 44 2.71 0.14 5.71
N PHE A 45 3.43 -0.97 5.55
CA PHE A 45 3.13 -2.16 6.35
C PHE A 45 3.30 -1.97 7.86
N PRO A 46 4.45 -1.48 8.38
CA PRO A 46 4.60 -1.27 9.82
C PRO A 46 3.59 -0.26 10.38
N ARG A 47 3.28 0.78 9.60
CA ARG A 47 2.35 1.84 9.99
C ARG A 47 0.89 1.39 10.02
N VAL A 48 0.47 0.61 9.03
CA VAL A 48 -0.89 0.07 8.93
C VAL A 48 -1.08 -1.02 9.98
N GLU A 49 -0.09 -1.88 10.22
CA GLU A 49 -0.16 -2.89 11.27
C GLU A 49 -0.31 -2.24 12.66
N ALA A 50 0.51 -1.24 12.96
CA ALA A 50 0.39 -0.46 14.18
C ALA A 50 -0.96 0.27 14.31
N ALA A 51 -1.45 0.87 13.21
CA ALA A 51 -2.75 1.54 13.18
C ALA A 51 -3.90 0.56 13.46
N LEU A 52 -3.91 -0.61 12.83
CA LEU A 52 -4.93 -1.63 13.06
C LEU A 52 -4.88 -2.16 14.49
N TYR A 53 -3.68 -2.32 15.05
CA TYR A 53 -3.52 -2.70 16.45
C TYR A 53 -4.02 -1.62 17.42
N LEU A 54 -3.81 -0.35 17.10
CA LEU A 54 -4.39 0.76 17.88
C LEU A 54 -5.92 0.68 17.90
N ALA A 55 -6.54 0.55 16.72
CA ALA A 55 -8.00 0.60 16.57
C ALA A 55 -8.74 -0.67 17.03
N GLU A 56 -8.09 -1.84 17.05
CA GLU A 56 -8.73 -3.11 17.43
C GLU A 56 -8.38 -3.59 18.84
N VAL A 57 -7.24 -3.17 19.37
CA VAL A 57 -6.76 -3.68 20.67
C VAL A 57 -6.64 -2.55 21.67
N ILE A 58 -5.80 -1.55 21.37
CA ILE A 58 -5.44 -0.54 22.38
C ILE A 58 -6.65 0.28 22.82
N VAL A 59 -7.51 0.71 21.89
CA VAL A 59 -8.71 1.50 22.23
C VAL A 59 -9.72 0.74 23.09
N HIS A 60 -9.66 -0.59 23.14
CA HIS A 60 -10.51 -1.43 23.99
C HIS A 60 -9.91 -1.72 25.37
N LEU A 61 -8.62 -1.39 25.57
CA LEU A 61 -7.91 -1.59 26.83
C LEU A 61 -7.87 -0.31 27.70
N GLN A 62 -8.61 0.74 27.33
CA GLN A 62 -8.63 2.04 28.03
C GLN A 62 -9.73 2.14 29.11
N GLY A 63 -10.25 1.01 29.59
CA GLY A 63 -11.16 0.96 30.73
C GLY A 63 -12.47 1.72 30.49
N ARG A 64 -12.73 2.75 31.31
CA ARG A 64 -13.94 3.58 31.19
C ARG A 64 -14.00 4.33 29.85
N ALA A 65 -12.88 4.88 29.38
CA ALA A 65 -12.86 5.60 28.12
C ALA A 65 -13.29 4.70 26.94
N SER A 66 -12.86 3.44 26.92
CA SER A 66 -13.32 2.48 25.91
C SER A 66 -14.85 2.29 25.87
N ARG A 67 -15.53 2.42 27.03
CA ARG A 67 -17.00 2.35 27.13
C ARG A 67 -17.65 3.64 26.63
N ASP A 68 -17.12 4.78 27.04
CA ASP A 68 -17.65 6.10 26.67
C ASP A 68 -17.57 6.33 25.14
N TYR A 69 -16.56 5.78 24.46
CA TYR A 69 -16.40 5.86 23.00
C TYR A 69 -16.81 4.58 22.25
N ALA A 70 -17.56 3.65 22.85
CA ALA A 70 -17.86 2.34 22.26
C ALA A 70 -18.50 2.43 20.86
N GLU A 71 -19.42 3.37 20.65
CA GLU A 71 -20.07 3.59 19.35
C GLU A 71 -19.09 4.14 18.31
N GLU A 72 -18.25 5.11 18.68
CA GLU A 72 -17.23 5.68 17.81
C GLU A 72 -16.20 4.61 17.42
N ILE A 73 -15.79 3.75 18.35
CA ILE A 73 -14.91 2.61 18.10
C ILE A 73 -15.54 1.66 17.06
N ALA A 74 -16.81 1.28 17.24
CA ALA A 74 -17.52 0.41 16.31
C ALA A 74 -17.67 1.03 14.91
N GLN A 75 -17.97 2.33 14.85
CA GLN A 75 -18.11 3.11 13.62
C GLN A 75 -16.78 3.17 12.86
N VAL A 76 -15.68 3.50 13.53
CA VAL A 76 -14.33 3.55 12.94
C VAL A 76 -13.88 2.18 12.48
N ASN A 77 -14.10 1.13 13.29
CA ASN A 77 -13.76 -0.24 12.90
C ASN A 77 -14.52 -0.70 11.66
N THR A 78 -15.79 -0.29 11.51
CA THR A 78 -16.58 -0.52 10.30
C THR A 78 -16.00 0.25 9.11
N ALA A 79 -15.63 1.52 9.30
CA ALA A 79 -15.05 2.35 8.24
C ALA A 79 -13.70 1.80 7.74
N ILE A 80 -12.83 1.36 8.65
CA ILE A 80 -11.57 0.69 8.35
C ILE A 80 -11.82 -0.61 7.58
N GLY A 81 -12.78 -1.42 8.03
CA GLY A 81 -13.17 -2.65 7.34
C GLY A 81 -13.56 -2.40 5.88
N ARG A 82 -14.45 -1.43 5.63
CA ARG A 82 -14.88 -1.04 4.29
C ARG A 82 -13.74 -0.52 3.42
N GLU A 83 -12.80 0.24 3.99
CA GLU A 83 -11.65 0.74 3.23
C GLU A 83 -10.69 -0.39 2.84
N LEU A 84 -10.47 -1.37 3.72
CA LEU A 84 -9.70 -2.58 3.39
C LEU A 84 -10.42 -3.45 2.35
N ASP A 85 -11.74 -3.58 2.42
CA ASP A 85 -12.53 -4.27 1.40
C ASP A 85 -12.38 -3.57 0.05
N ARG A 86 -12.51 -2.25 0.01
CA ARG A 86 -12.31 -1.43 -1.20
C ARG A 86 -10.92 -1.65 -1.81
N LEU A 87 -9.88 -1.66 -0.99
CA LEU A 87 -8.51 -1.90 -1.43
C LEU A 87 -8.32 -3.32 -1.97
N THR A 88 -8.93 -4.31 -1.32
CA THR A 88 -8.90 -5.72 -1.74
C THR A 88 -9.56 -5.89 -3.10
N HIS A 89 -10.79 -5.40 -3.27
CA HIS A 89 -11.50 -5.46 -4.56
C HIS A 89 -10.74 -4.72 -5.66
N PHE A 90 -10.14 -3.57 -5.35
CA PHE A 90 -9.29 -2.85 -6.30
C PHE A 90 -8.10 -3.70 -6.73
N ALA A 91 -7.34 -4.27 -5.79
CA ALA A 91 -6.17 -5.08 -6.10
C ALA A 91 -6.53 -6.37 -6.84
N GLU A 92 -7.62 -7.04 -6.48
CA GLU A 92 -8.11 -8.24 -7.19
C GLU A 92 -8.55 -7.93 -8.61
N ASN A 93 -9.20 -6.80 -8.84
CA ASN A 93 -9.57 -6.37 -10.20
C ASN A 93 -8.33 -6.09 -11.05
N GLU A 94 -7.35 -5.36 -10.51
CA GLU A 94 -6.11 -5.07 -11.22
C GLU A 94 -5.29 -6.35 -11.43
N ALA A 95 -5.19 -7.23 -10.44
CA ALA A 95 -4.53 -8.53 -10.59
C ALA A 95 -5.17 -9.35 -11.71
N ARG A 96 -6.51 -9.47 -11.75
CA ARG A 96 -7.20 -10.18 -12.84
C ARG A 96 -6.91 -9.58 -14.22
N GLN A 97 -6.89 -8.26 -14.33
CA GLN A 97 -6.56 -7.59 -15.59
C GLN A 97 -5.10 -7.81 -16.00
N LEU A 98 -4.17 -7.76 -15.05
CA LEU A 98 -2.74 -7.93 -15.30
C LEU A 98 -2.38 -9.38 -15.60
N SER A 99 -2.95 -10.35 -14.88
CA SER A 99 -2.77 -11.77 -15.19
C SER A 99 -3.30 -12.11 -16.58
N LYS A 100 -4.39 -11.47 -17.03
CA LYS A 100 -4.85 -11.62 -18.42
C LYS A 100 -3.84 -11.08 -19.42
N LEU A 101 -3.37 -9.85 -19.23
CA LEU A 101 -2.36 -9.24 -20.11
C LEU A 101 -1.04 -10.02 -20.12
N ALA A 102 -0.66 -10.60 -18.97
CA ALA A 102 0.50 -11.47 -18.86
C ALA A 102 0.30 -12.83 -19.55
N GLY A 103 -0.94 -13.32 -19.66
CA GLY A 103 -1.27 -14.51 -20.44
C GLY A 103 -1.35 -14.23 -21.95
N ASP A 104 -1.69 -12.99 -22.33
CA ASP A 104 -1.68 -12.53 -23.72
C ASP A 104 -0.24 -12.26 -24.22
N ALA A 105 0.73 -12.13 -23.30
CA ALA A 105 2.15 -12.09 -23.65
C ALA A 105 2.56 -13.45 -24.22
N SER A 106 3.14 -13.43 -25.43
CA SER A 106 3.58 -14.64 -26.14
C SER A 106 4.37 -15.60 -25.24
N GLY A 107 4.23 -16.90 -25.46
CA GLY A 107 4.91 -17.96 -24.67
C GLY A 107 6.44 -17.92 -24.68
N ASP A 108 7.03 -16.99 -25.44
CA ASP A 108 8.46 -16.73 -25.53
C ASP A 108 8.93 -15.58 -24.60
N ALA A 109 8.07 -15.12 -23.67
CA ALA A 109 8.45 -14.12 -22.69
C ALA A 109 9.61 -14.64 -21.82
N PRO A 110 10.70 -13.88 -21.67
CA PRO A 110 11.88 -14.32 -20.93
C PRO A 110 11.56 -14.53 -19.45
N GLU A 111 12.28 -15.46 -18.81
CA GLU A 111 12.22 -15.60 -17.36
C GLU A 111 12.74 -14.33 -16.68
N ILE A 112 11.87 -13.63 -15.96
CA ILE A 112 12.21 -12.36 -15.30
C ILE A 112 12.94 -12.66 -14.00
N GLN A 113 14.20 -12.25 -13.93
CA GLN A 113 14.98 -12.24 -12.69
C GLN A 113 14.99 -10.84 -12.08
N TYR A 114 14.74 -10.76 -10.77
CA TYR A 114 14.76 -9.51 -10.02
C TYR A 114 16.12 -9.29 -9.36
N THR A 115 16.61 -8.05 -9.42
CA THR A 115 17.92 -7.67 -8.87
C THR A 115 18.04 -7.92 -7.37
N GLN A 116 16.95 -7.71 -6.62
CA GLN A 116 16.93 -7.91 -5.18
C GLN A 116 15.60 -8.53 -4.75
N THR A 117 15.62 -9.84 -4.53
CA THR A 117 14.50 -10.56 -3.93
C THR A 117 14.72 -10.68 -2.43
N ILE A 118 13.74 -10.26 -1.63
CA ILE A 118 13.80 -10.29 -0.16
C ILE A 118 12.68 -11.19 0.36
N ARG A 119 13.04 -12.11 1.27
CA ARG A 119 12.07 -12.90 2.04
C ARG A 119 11.90 -12.26 3.41
N LEU A 120 10.68 -11.88 3.73
CA LEU A 120 10.30 -11.20 4.97
C LEU A 120 9.32 -12.06 5.74
N GLU A 121 9.41 -12.03 7.07
CA GLU A 121 8.42 -12.66 7.94
C GLU A 121 7.49 -11.59 8.51
N LEU A 122 6.32 -11.43 7.86
CA LEU A 122 5.34 -10.44 8.28
C LEU A 122 4.69 -10.87 9.60
N THR A 123 4.83 -10.02 10.61
CA THR A 123 4.26 -10.23 11.94
C THR A 123 2.94 -9.46 12.05
N MET A 124 1.84 -10.15 12.37
CA MET A 124 0.51 -9.56 12.40
C MET A 124 -0.16 -9.82 13.74
N ARG A 125 -0.57 -8.75 14.42
CA ARG A 125 -1.23 -8.82 15.75
C ARG A 125 -2.75 -8.77 15.68
N THR A 126 -3.32 -8.53 14.49
CA THR A 126 -4.76 -8.44 14.30
C THR A 126 -5.24 -9.17 13.05
N PRO A 127 -6.50 -9.65 13.01
CA PRO A 127 -7.07 -10.24 11.80
C PRO A 127 -7.05 -9.30 10.60
N ARG A 128 -7.28 -8.00 10.79
CA ARG A 128 -7.22 -7.03 9.68
C ARG A 128 -5.79 -6.80 9.20
N ALA A 129 -4.78 -6.85 10.08
CA ALA A 129 -3.39 -6.81 9.67
C ALA A 129 -3.03 -8.01 8.78
N ARG A 130 -3.59 -9.19 9.07
CA ARG A 130 -3.48 -10.36 8.19
C ARG A 130 -4.14 -10.13 6.83
N ARG A 131 -5.35 -9.56 6.80
CA ARG A 131 -6.00 -9.20 5.51
C ARG A 131 -5.15 -8.24 4.69
N TYR A 132 -4.52 -7.27 5.34
CA TYR A 132 -3.61 -6.34 4.69
C TYR A 132 -2.31 -6.99 4.19
N ALA A 133 -1.75 -7.95 4.94
CA ALA A 133 -0.60 -8.73 4.48
C ALA A 133 -0.91 -9.55 3.21
N LEU A 134 -2.11 -10.15 3.14
CA LEU A 134 -2.58 -10.85 1.94
C LEU A 134 -2.75 -9.89 0.75
N LEU A 135 -3.29 -8.69 0.97
CA LEU A 135 -3.35 -7.64 -0.04
C LEU A 135 -1.96 -7.30 -0.59
N LEU A 136 -0.96 -7.12 0.29
CA LEU A 136 0.41 -6.82 -0.10
C LEU A 136 1.03 -7.93 -0.96
N ALA A 137 0.84 -9.19 -0.58
CA ALA A 137 1.29 -10.33 -1.37
C ALA A 137 0.58 -10.42 -2.73
N GLY A 138 -0.71 -10.09 -2.78
CA GLY A 138 -1.47 -10.00 -4.03
C GLY A 138 -0.97 -8.89 -4.96
N LEU A 139 -0.61 -7.73 -4.41
CA LEU A 139 -0.04 -6.62 -5.16
C LEU A 139 1.36 -6.92 -5.69
N GLU A 140 2.19 -7.64 -4.93
CA GLU A 140 3.48 -8.15 -5.42
C GLU A 140 3.27 -9.06 -6.64
N ARG A 141 2.32 -10.00 -6.57
CA ARG A 141 1.99 -10.88 -7.70
C ARG A 141 1.50 -10.09 -8.92
N ALA A 142 0.60 -9.13 -8.70
CA ALA A 142 0.09 -8.25 -9.75
C ALA A 142 1.24 -7.43 -10.39
N SER A 143 2.20 -6.96 -9.60
CA SER A 143 3.38 -6.26 -10.11
C SER A 143 4.28 -7.17 -10.94
N ARG A 144 4.43 -8.45 -10.58
CA ARG A 144 5.17 -9.42 -11.40
C ARG A 144 4.47 -9.66 -12.74
N ASP A 145 3.14 -9.79 -12.73
CA ASP A 145 2.36 -9.93 -13.98
C ASP A 145 2.42 -8.66 -14.85
N LEU A 146 2.49 -7.47 -14.23
CA LEU A 146 2.74 -6.22 -14.95
C LEU A 146 4.10 -6.23 -15.66
N ASP A 147 5.15 -6.71 -15.00
CA ASP A 147 6.48 -6.83 -15.61
C ASP A 147 6.48 -7.88 -16.74
N LYS A 148 5.79 -9.02 -16.58
CA LYS A 148 5.62 -10.03 -17.64
C LYS A 148 4.95 -9.46 -18.88
N ALA A 149 3.85 -8.73 -18.71
CA ALA A 149 3.14 -8.09 -19.83
C ALA A 149 4.01 -7.03 -20.54
N TRP A 150 4.91 -6.36 -19.81
CA TRP A 150 5.86 -5.41 -20.37
C TRP A 150 6.99 -6.10 -21.15
N TYR A 151 7.67 -7.09 -20.58
CA TYR A 151 8.73 -7.84 -21.27
C TYR A 151 8.20 -8.69 -22.44
N GLY A 152 6.94 -9.14 -22.36
CA GLY A 152 6.26 -9.83 -23.45
C GLY A 152 5.74 -8.93 -24.56
N GLY A 153 5.98 -7.61 -24.51
CA GLY A 153 5.62 -6.66 -25.57
C GLY A 153 4.14 -6.26 -25.64
N VAL A 154 3.31 -6.71 -24.70
CA VAL A 154 1.87 -6.36 -24.64
C VAL A 154 1.66 -4.94 -24.12
N LEU A 155 2.54 -4.49 -23.22
CA LEU A 155 2.51 -3.14 -22.66
C LEU A 155 3.72 -2.33 -23.11
N GLU A 156 3.48 -1.09 -23.50
CA GLU A 156 4.56 -0.13 -23.69
C GLU A 156 5.06 0.41 -22.34
N THR A 157 6.32 0.85 -22.29
CA THR A 157 6.95 1.42 -21.08
C THR A 157 6.12 2.52 -20.40
N PRO A 158 5.53 3.52 -21.12
CA PRO A 158 4.70 4.53 -20.47
C PRO A 158 3.45 3.95 -19.81
N GLN A 159 2.83 2.94 -20.42
CA GLN A 159 1.64 2.27 -19.90
C GLN A 159 1.97 1.46 -18.63
N ARG A 160 3.10 0.75 -18.64
CA ARG A 160 3.60 0.02 -17.47
C ARG A 160 3.82 0.96 -16.28
N LEU A 161 4.51 2.08 -16.48
CA LEU A 161 4.79 3.07 -15.43
C LEU A 161 3.51 3.74 -14.90
N GLU A 162 2.55 4.08 -15.76
CA GLU A 162 1.29 4.69 -15.31
C GLU A 162 0.46 3.69 -14.48
N ARG A 163 0.42 2.42 -14.87
CA ARG A 163 -0.26 1.37 -14.10
C ARG A 163 0.40 1.17 -12.73
N GLU A 164 1.73 1.09 -12.66
CA GLU A 164 2.46 1.00 -11.39
C GLU A 164 2.15 2.21 -10.48
N ARG A 165 2.18 3.42 -11.03
CA ARG A 165 1.84 4.66 -10.30
C ARG A 165 0.41 4.67 -9.82
N ARG A 166 -0.55 4.17 -10.61
CA ARG A 166 -1.96 4.06 -10.24
C ARG A 166 -2.15 3.08 -9.09
N LEU A 167 -1.55 1.89 -9.16
CA LEU A 167 -1.55 0.89 -8.09
C LEU A 167 -1.00 1.49 -6.79
N PHE A 168 0.21 2.05 -6.86
CA PHE A 168 0.86 2.67 -5.70
C PHE A 168 0.01 3.77 -5.06
N ARG A 169 -0.46 4.74 -5.85
CA ARG A 169 -1.24 5.89 -5.34
C ARG A 169 -2.55 5.44 -4.70
N ASN A 170 -3.27 4.51 -5.32
CA ASN A 170 -4.56 4.05 -4.79
C ASN A 170 -4.41 3.30 -3.47
N VAL A 171 -3.39 2.43 -3.37
CA VAL A 171 -3.11 1.67 -2.14
C VAL A 171 -2.61 2.59 -1.04
N MET A 172 -1.64 3.47 -1.32
CA MET A 172 -1.12 4.42 -0.32
C MET A 172 -2.19 5.38 0.20
N ARG A 173 -3.10 5.85 -0.66
CA ARG A 173 -4.23 6.69 -0.24
C ARG A 173 -5.13 5.95 0.74
N GLY A 174 -5.45 4.69 0.48
CA GLY A 174 -6.26 3.89 1.39
C GLY A 174 -5.55 3.57 2.70
N CYS A 175 -4.25 3.26 2.66
CA CYS A 175 -3.42 3.10 3.87
C CYS A 175 -3.45 4.37 4.73
N GLY A 176 -3.31 5.55 4.11
CA GLY A 176 -3.39 6.83 4.81
C GLY A 176 -4.75 7.09 5.46
N VAL A 177 -5.85 6.58 4.89
CA VAL A 177 -7.20 6.67 5.49
C VAL A 177 -7.29 5.78 6.73
N VAL A 178 -6.88 4.51 6.61
CA VAL A 178 -6.85 3.55 7.75
C VAL A 178 -6.02 4.13 8.89
N GLU A 179 -4.83 4.63 8.57
CA GLU A 179 -3.91 5.22 9.53
C GLU A 179 -4.48 6.45 10.25
N ARG A 180 -5.11 7.38 9.52
CA ARG A 180 -5.70 8.58 10.13
C ARG A 180 -6.92 8.24 10.99
N LEU A 181 -7.77 7.31 10.55
CA LEU A 181 -8.94 6.89 11.32
C LEU A 181 -8.51 6.22 12.64
N ALA A 182 -7.57 5.28 12.56
CA ALA A 182 -7.08 4.60 13.76
C ALA A 182 -6.38 5.53 14.75
N ARG A 183 -5.53 6.45 14.26
CA ARG A 183 -4.82 7.39 15.13
C ARG A 183 -5.74 8.47 15.70
N GLY A 184 -6.71 8.94 14.92
CA GLY A 184 -7.72 9.89 15.38
C GLY A 184 -8.57 9.27 16.49
N LEU A 185 -9.07 8.04 16.28
CA LEU A 185 -9.77 7.29 17.31
C LEU A 185 -8.92 7.08 18.56
N ALA A 186 -7.67 6.61 18.42
CA ALA A 186 -6.81 6.38 19.57
C ALA A 186 -6.56 7.65 20.40
N ARG A 187 -6.46 8.82 19.77
CA ARG A 187 -6.34 10.12 20.48
C ARG A 187 -7.64 10.54 21.15
N ARG A 188 -8.78 10.29 20.52
CA ARG A 188 -10.11 10.54 21.08
C ARG A 188 -10.35 9.72 22.34
N VAL A 189 -10.13 8.41 22.27
CA VAL A 189 -10.33 7.54 23.44
C VAL A 189 -9.34 7.88 24.56
N ARG A 190 -8.09 8.20 24.21
CA ARG A 190 -7.04 8.43 25.22
C ARG A 190 -7.14 9.77 25.93
N ASP A 191 -7.33 10.85 25.17
CA ASP A 191 -7.13 12.22 25.65
C ASP A 191 -8.38 13.11 25.43
N ASP A 192 -9.52 12.57 24.93
CA ASP A 192 -10.70 13.31 24.42
C ASP A 192 -10.34 14.42 23.40
N SER A 193 -9.16 14.31 22.79
CA SER A 193 -8.65 15.29 21.84
C SER A 193 -8.93 14.85 20.41
N GLU A 194 -9.33 15.81 19.58
CA GLU A 194 -9.61 15.55 18.17
C GLU A 194 -8.44 15.99 17.28
N THR A 195 -8.03 15.12 16.36
CA THR A 195 -7.07 15.50 15.32
C THR A 195 -7.79 16.25 14.19
N PRO A 196 -7.13 17.24 13.56
CA PRO A 196 -7.68 17.91 12.38
C PRO A 196 -8.16 16.91 11.32
N ASP A 197 -9.29 17.20 10.68
CA ASP A 197 -9.94 16.43 9.61
C ASP A 197 -10.43 15.01 9.97
N TYR A 198 -10.25 14.54 11.21
CA TYR A 198 -10.70 13.20 11.60
C TYR A 198 -12.22 13.07 11.54
N ARG A 199 -12.95 14.02 12.13
CA ARG A 199 -14.42 14.04 12.12
C ARG A 199 -14.98 14.03 10.71
N ASP A 200 -14.49 14.96 9.88
CA ASP A 200 -14.93 15.11 8.50
C ASP A 200 -14.65 13.85 7.69
N MET A 201 -13.50 13.22 7.94
CA MET A 201 -13.16 11.95 7.31
C MET A 201 -14.06 10.81 7.78
N LEU A 202 -14.37 10.73 9.07
CA LEU A 202 -15.28 9.72 9.61
C LEU A 202 -16.69 9.87 9.01
N ILE A 203 -17.22 11.09 9.00
CA ILE A 203 -18.52 11.44 8.41
C ILE A 203 -18.52 11.09 6.91
N LYS A 204 -17.50 11.50 6.17
CA LYS A 204 -17.39 11.19 4.73
C LYS A 204 -17.41 9.70 4.43
N ARG A 205 -16.90 8.85 5.34
CA ARG A 205 -16.77 7.40 5.12
C ARG A 205 -17.92 6.59 5.67
N THR A 206 -18.64 7.12 6.64
CA THR A 206 -19.72 6.40 7.32
C THR A 206 -21.10 7.02 7.09
N GLY A 207 -21.15 8.25 6.61
CA GLY A 207 -22.38 9.05 6.48
C GLY A 207 -22.97 9.48 7.81
N ARG A 208 -22.28 9.22 8.93
CA ARG A 208 -22.77 9.45 10.29
C ARG A 208 -21.76 10.29 11.07
N GLY A 209 -22.24 11.31 11.77
CA GLY A 209 -21.44 12.00 12.79
C GLY A 209 -21.34 11.13 14.06
N PRO A 210 -20.31 11.34 14.90
CA PRO A 210 -20.19 10.65 16.19
C PRO A 210 -21.27 11.04 17.21
N GLU A 211 -22.15 12.00 16.90
CA GLU A 211 -23.26 12.47 17.75
C GLU A 211 -24.60 11.74 17.50
N ALA A 212 -24.58 10.48 17.06
CA ALA A 212 -25.77 9.65 17.21
C ALA A 212 -25.95 9.41 18.72
N ASP A 213 -27.14 9.70 19.26
CA ASP A 213 -27.43 9.69 20.69
C ASP A 213 -26.77 8.52 21.42
N PRO A 214 -26.03 8.76 22.52
CA PRO A 214 -25.40 7.68 23.28
C PRO A 214 -26.49 6.70 23.73
N ALA A 215 -26.30 5.41 23.44
CA ALA A 215 -27.16 4.37 23.99
C ALA A 215 -27.30 4.54 25.52
N PRO A 216 -28.48 4.27 26.11
CA PRO A 216 -28.69 4.40 27.54
C PRO A 216 -27.65 3.56 28.28
N ALA A 217 -26.95 4.21 29.22
CA ALA A 217 -25.88 3.61 30.01
C ALA A 217 -26.35 2.26 30.59
N VAL A 218 -25.73 1.18 30.13
CA VAL A 218 -25.90 -0.14 30.75
C VAL A 218 -25.35 -0.01 32.17
N HIS A 219 -26.18 -0.41 33.14
CA HIS A 219 -25.97 -0.23 34.57
C HIS A 219 -24.54 -0.47 35.02
N ALA A 220 -24.02 0.49 35.78
CA ALA A 220 -22.72 0.45 36.44
C ALA A 220 -22.75 -0.59 37.57
N GLU A 221 -22.33 -1.81 37.28
CA GLU A 221 -21.74 -2.69 38.27
C GLU A 221 -20.22 -2.53 38.18
N ASP A 222 -19.64 -1.98 39.25
CA ASP A 222 -18.24 -1.69 39.54
C ASP A 222 -17.39 -1.15 38.37
N ALA A 223 -17.36 0.18 38.27
CA ALA A 223 -16.30 0.87 37.54
C ALA A 223 -14.97 0.71 38.32
N ALA A 224 -14.29 -0.41 38.13
CA ALA A 224 -12.88 -0.50 38.49
C ALA A 224 -12.12 0.48 37.60
N ASP A 225 -11.64 1.56 38.19
CA ASP A 225 -10.60 2.39 37.59
C ASP A 225 -9.39 1.51 37.30
N MET A 226 -8.79 1.68 36.12
CA MET A 226 -7.64 0.90 35.68
C MET A 226 -6.54 0.97 36.75
N THR A 227 -6.06 -0.19 37.21
CA THR A 227 -5.02 -0.23 38.22
C THR A 227 -3.72 0.37 37.68
N VAL A 228 -2.83 0.82 38.56
CA VAL A 228 -1.53 1.40 38.16
C VAL A 228 -0.70 0.43 37.31
N GLU A 229 -0.78 -0.87 37.62
CA GLU A 229 -0.08 -1.93 36.87
C GLU A 229 -0.68 -2.12 35.47
N GLU A 230 -2.00 -2.12 35.35
CA GLU A 230 -2.71 -2.18 34.06
C GLU A 230 -2.41 -0.94 33.20
N ALA A 231 -2.39 0.25 33.81
CA ALA A 231 -2.03 1.49 33.12
C ALA A 231 -0.57 1.47 32.62
N ALA A 232 0.37 0.95 33.41
CA ALA A 232 1.76 0.77 32.99
C ALA A 232 1.89 -0.26 31.84
N SER A 233 1.11 -1.34 31.90
CA SER A 233 1.05 -2.35 30.82
C SER A 233 0.49 -1.75 29.53
N LEU A 234 -0.58 -0.95 29.62
CA LEU A 234 -1.16 -0.24 28.50
C LEU A 234 -0.15 0.73 27.88
N GLN A 235 0.53 1.55 28.69
CA GLN A 235 1.58 2.46 28.22
C GLN A 235 2.71 1.73 27.48
N ALA A 236 3.14 0.56 27.97
CA ALA A 236 4.13 -0.26 27.30
C ALA A 236 3.62 -0.75 25.92
N THR A 237 2.34 -1.10 25.82
CA THR A 237 1.74 -1.57 24.56
C THR A 237 1.54 -0.44 23.55
N GLU A 238 1.23 0.77 24.03
CA GLU A 238 1.18 1.97 23.19
C GLU A 238 2.57 2.38 22.71
N ALA A 239 3.59 2.28 23.56
CA ALA A 239 4.98 2.55 23.18
C ALA A 239 5.44 1.57 22.09
N MET A 240 5.07 0.30 22.20
CA MET A 240 5.29 -0.71 21.15
C MET A 240 4.60 -0.33 19.83
N ALA A 241 3.31 0.04 19.88
CA ALA A 241 2.58 0.48 18.68
C ALA A 241 3.21 1.72 18.04
N ARG A 242 3.67 2.67 18.85
CA ARG A 242 4.42 3.85 18.38
C ARG A 242 5.74 3.45 17.72
N ALA A 243 6.52 2.55 18.34
CA ALA A 243 7.78 2.06 17.79
C ALA A 243 7.60 1.35 16.43
N LEU A 244 6.55 0.55 16.27
CA LEU A 244 6.20 -0.09 14.99
C LEU A 244 5.84 0.92 13.90
N SER A 245 5.26 2.05 14.30
CA SER A 245 4.87 3.11 13.37
C SER A 245 6.00 4.08 13.03
N ALA A 246 7.08 4.10 13.81
CA ALA A 246 8.27 4.88 13.53
C ALA A 246 9.00 4.25 12.35
N THR A 247 9.16 5.00 11.26
CA THR A 247 10.13 4.64 10.23
C THR A 247 11.52 4.64 10.87
N PRO A 248 12.35 3.59 10.66
CA PRO A 248 13.74 3.69 11.06
C PRO A 248 14.32 4.91 10.35
N VAL A 249 14.75 5.91 11.12
CA VAL A 249 15.72 6.87 10.65
C VAL A 249 16.93 6.02 10.31
N ALA A 250 17.35 6.01 9.04
CA ALA A 250 18.64 5.47 8.70
C ALA A 250 19.65 6.26 9.54
N GLU A 251 20.19 5.63 10.58
CA GLU A 251 21.41 6.11 11.19
C GLU A 251 22.46 6.07 10.09
N ASP A 252 23.06 7.24 9.92
CA ASP A 252 24.03 7.59 8.90
C ASP A 252 25.24 6.65 8.93
N GLU A 253 25.89 6.57 7.78
CA GLU A 253 27.01 5.70 7.45
C GLU A 253 28.02 5.46 8.59
N THR A 254 28.27 4.18 8.88
CA THR A 254 29.65 3.72 9.06
C THR A 254 29.80 2.40 8.34
N ALA A 255 30.08 2.49 7.04
CA ALA A 255 30.59 1.38 6.27
C ALA A 255 31.91 0.88 6.93
N PRO A 256 32.07 -0.43 7.20
CA PRO A 256 33.39 -0.95 7.47
C PRO A 256 34.24 -0.86 6.18
N PRO A 257 35.54 -0.53 6.29
CA PRO A 257 36.36 -0.14 5.16
C PRO A 257 36.56 -1.27 4.16
N SER A 258 36.39 -0.91 2.90
CA SER A 258 36.89 -1.65 1.74
C SER A 258 38.39 -1.91 1.92
N VAL A 259 38.77 -3.15 2.17
CA VAL A 259 40.17 -3.56 2.13
C VAL A 259 40.53 -3.79 0.67
N CYS A 260 41.16 -2.77 0.12
CA CYS A 260 42.02 -2.85 -1.04
C CYS A 260 43.06 -3.97 -0.81
N SER A 261 43.10 -4.97 -1.69
CA SER A 261 44.27 -5.85 -1.83
C SER A 261 44.77 -5.73 -3.26
N GLU A 262 45.73 -4.82 -3.42
CA GLU A 262 46.62 -4.77 -4.57
C GLU A 262 47.75 -5.80 -4.42
N LYS A 263 48.19 -6.28 -5.60
CA LYS A 263 49.48 -6.90 -5.95
C LYS A 263 49.69 -8.39 -5.71
N LEU A 264 49.60 -9.12 -6.83
CA LEU A 264 50.75 -9.90 -7.31
C LEU A 264 50.98 -9.60 -8.79
N THR A 265 52.18 -9.13 -9.08
CA THR A 265 52.78 -8.82 -10.39
C THR A 265 53.48 -10.04 -10.96
N GLU A 266 53.29 -10.32 -12.26
CA GLU A 266 54.29 -10.88 -13.20
C GLU A 266 53.63 -10.82 -14.61
N THR A 267 53.89 -9.82 -15.46
CA THR A 267 55.02 -9.60 -16.39
C THR A 267 55.09 -10.64 -17.53
N VAL A 268 55.30 -10.11 -18.77
CA VAL A 268 55.75 -10.80 -20.01
C VAL A 268 54.59 -11.46 -20.79
N GLU A 269 54.28 -11.21 -22.07
CA GLU A 269 54.89 -10.53 -23.22
C GLU A 269 53.78 -10.28 -24.25
N ASN A 270 53.89 -9.22 -25.04
CA ASN A 270 53.20 -9.07 -26.32
C ASN A 270 54.24 -9.37 -27.41
N PRO A 271 53.90 -10.08 -28.49
CA PRO A 271 53.95 -9.44 -29.80
C PRO A 271 52.76 -9.83 -30.70
N THR A 272 52.03 -8.89 -31.30
CA THR A 272 52.29 -8.21 -32.60
C THR A 272 51.61 -8.93 -33.77
N GLU A 273 50.92 -8.13 -34.60
CA GLU A 273 50.70 -8.32 -36.05
C GLU A 273 49.64 -9.36 -36.51
N THR A 274 48.75 -9.13 -37.48
CA THR A 274 48.48 -8.05 -38.45
C THR A 274 47.11 -8.34 -39.11
N THR A 275 46.45 -7.30 -39.68
CA THR A 275 45.61 -7.27 -40.91
C THR A 275 44.62 -8.43 -41.20
N GLU A 276 43.39 -8.19 -41.67
CA GLU A 276 43.12 -7.50 -42.93
C GLU A 276 41.60 -7.27 -43.11
N THR A 277 41.31 -6.23 -43.87
CA THR A 277 40.05 -5.71 -44.40
C THR A 277 39.22 -6.69 -45.24
N ASN A 278 37.91 -6.46 -45.31
CA ASN A 278 37.20 -6.37 -46.59
C ASN A 278 35.87 -5.60 -46.47
N GLU A 279 35.87 -4.40 -47.06
CA GLU A 279 34.71 -3.74 -47.66
C GLU A 279 34.32 -4.45 -48.97
N THR A 280 33.06 -4.24 -49.39
CA THR A 280 32.46 -4.21 -50.75
C THR A 280 31.12 -4.98 -50.75
N ASP A 281 30.04 -4.56 -51.41
CA ASP A 281 29.61 -3.33 -52.08
C ASP A 281 28.13 -3.57 -52.50
N GLN A 282 27.35 -2.49 -52.69
CA GLN A 282 26.35 -2.26 -53.77
C GLN A 282 25.20 -3.29 -54.06
N THR A 283 23.98 -2.99 -54.53
CA THR A 283 23.28 -1.83 -55.13
C THR A 283 21.77 -2.16 -55.27
N ALA A 284 20.91 -1.11 -55.30
CA ALA A 284 19.77 -0.83 -56.23
C ALA A 284 18.63 -1.88 -56.43
N GLU A 285 17.37 -1.62 -56.81
CA GLU A 285 16.57 -0.46 -57.25
C GLU A 285 15.09 -0.90 -57.42
N THR A 286 14.11 0.01 -57.18
CA THR A 286 12.77 0.16 -57.85
C THR A 286 11.69 -0.96 -57.71
N ALA A 287 10.37 -0.75 -57.76
CA ALA A 287 9.52 0.29 -58.36
C ALA A 287 8.10 0.38 -57.72
N LYS A 288 7.45 1.53 -57.94
CA LYS A 288 6.01 1.86 -57.82
C LYS A 288 5.10 0.93 -58.66
N THR A 289 3.83 0.73 -58.24
CA THR A 289 2.61 1.32 -58.89
C THR A 289 1.30 0.87 -58.21
N ASP A 290 0.49 1.84 -57.79
CA ASP A 290 -0.99 1.84 -57.86
C ASP A 290 -1.42 2.15 -59.32
N PRO A 291 -2.60 1.74 -59.83
CA PRO A 291 -3.82 2.58 -59.65
C PRO A 291 -5.23 1.90 -59.73
N VAL A 292 -6.20 2.55 -59.07
CA VAL A 292 -7.56 2.99 -59.55
C VAL A 292 -8.69 1.98 -59.85
N ALA A 293 -9.70 2.03 -58.96
CA ALA A 293 -11.14 2.38 -59.13
C ALA A 293 -12.20 1.50 -59.88
N ALA A 294 -13.31 1.33 -59.13
CA ALA A 294 -14.71 1.69 -59.44
C ALA A 294 -15.73 0.68 -60.03
N ASP A 295 -16.97 0.88 -59.54
CA ASP A 295 -18.30 0.59 -60.10
C ASP A 295 -18.86 -0.85 -60.03
N ALA A 296 -20.16 -1.12 -59.83
CA ALA A 296 -21.34 -0.41 -59.34
C ALA A 296 -22.53 -1.41 -59.32
N GLY A 297 -23.64 -1.03 -58.67
CA GLY A 297 -24.99 -1.54 -58.97
C GLY A 297 -25.66 -2.22 -57.76
N ALA A 298 -26.49 -1.53 -56.96
CA ALA A 298 -27.84 -1.00 -57.21
C ALA A 298 -28.97 -1.98 -56.80
N ALA A 299 -29.82 -1.56 -55.85
CA ALA A 299 -31.28 -1.46 -55.98
C ALA A 299 -31.98 -1.30 -54.60
N MET A 300 -32.64 -0.16 -54.40
CA MET A 300 -33.81 0.00 -53.51
C MET A 300 -35.11 -0.36 -54.27
N PRO A 301 -36.33 -0.35 -53.67
CA PRO A 301 -37.06 0.91 -53.34
C PRO A 301 -38.02 0.90 -52.10
N GLU A 302 -38.20 2.09 -51.51
CA GLU A 302 -39.47 2.78 -51.12
C GLU A 302 -40.51 2.13 -50.17
N ALA A 303 -41.37 2.82 -49.40
CA ALA A 303 -41.59 4.22 -48.96
C ALA A 303 -42.77 4.20 -47.95
N ALA A 304 -42.86 5.17 -47.00
CA ALA A 304 -44.11 5.81 -46.51
C ALA A 304 -43.91 6.73 -45.26
N THR A 305 -43.70 8.03 -45.53
CA THR A 305 -44.47 9.23 -45.09
C THR A 305 -44.96 9.46 -43.63
N ALA A 306 -44.34 10.48 -43.00
CA ALA A 306 -44.82 11.67 -42.24
C ALA A 306 -45.91 11.62 -41.13
N THR A 307 -45.67 12.34 -40.01
CA THR A 307 -46.36 13.59 -39.58
C THR A 307 -45.71 14.17 -38.29
N ALA A 308 -45.76 15.50 -38.13
CA ALA A 308 -44.95 16.36 -37.26
C ALA A 308 -45.51 16.70 -35.85
N ALA A 309 -44.58 17.02 -34.92
CA ALA A 309 -44.49 18.08 -33.86
C ALA A 309 -45.72 18.46 -32.97
N PRO A 310 -45.55 18.96 -31.71
CA PRO A 310 -44.44 19.81 -31.23
C PRO A 310 -43.84 19.54 -29.81
N GLU A 311 -42.71 20.21 -29.57
CA GLU A 311 -41.92 20.31 -28.32
C GLU A 311 -42.63 21.06 -27.18
N PRO A 312 -42.05 21.04 -25.95
CA PRO A 312 -41.30 22.24 -25.56
C PRO A 312 -39.92 22.01 -24.90
N GLU A 313 -39.09 23.04 -25.11
CA GLU A 313 -37.76 23.38 -24.60
C GLU A 313 -37.54 23.14 -23.09
N VAL A 314 -36.33 22.68 -22.70
CA VAL A 314 -35.40 23.37 -21.75
C VAL A 314 -33.94 22.92 -22.02
N ALA A 315 -33.03 23.90 -22.04
CA ALA A 315 -31.65 23.88 -22.52
C ALA A 315 -30.62 22.96 -21.82
N PRO A 316 -29.53 22.56 -22.53
CA PRO A 316 -28.36 21.90 -21.96
C PRO A 316 -27.25 22.89 -21.60
N THR A 317 -26.69 22.82 -20.40
CA THR A 317 -25.41 23.48 -20.06
C THR A 317 -24.30 22.43 -20.00
N SER A 318 -23.45 22.45 -21.02
CA SER A 318 -22.14 21.81 -21.01
C SER A 318 -21.07 22.90 -21.06
N THR A 319 -20.06 22.84 -20.20
CA THR A 319 -18.74 23.39 -20.55
C THR A 319 -17.64 22.70 -19.77
N ARG A 320 -16.97 21.77 -20.45
CA ARG A 320 -15.61 21.34 -20.14
C ARG A 320 -14.68 22.54 -20.28
N ARG A 321 -13.92 22.90 -19.24
CA ARG A 321 -12.72 23.75 -19.39
C ARG A 321 -11.47 22.88 -19.29
N ARG A 322 -10.73 22.83 -20.41
CA ARG A 322 -9.40 22.22 -20.53
C ARG A 322 -8.35 23.14 -19.94
N VAL A 323 -7.31 22.50 -19.43
CA VAL A 323 -6.03 23.04 -18.96
C VAL A 323 -5.23 23.58 -20.15
N ARG A 324 -5.10 24.91 -20.23
CA ARG A 324 -4.00 25.67 -20.84
C ARG A 324 -4.37 27.14 -20.65
N ASP A 325 -3.70 27.80 -19.70
CA ASP A 325 -3.51 29.26 -19.56
C ASP A 325 -3.11 29.59 -18.11
N LEU A 326 -1.97 29.06 -17.67
CA LEU A 326 -1.27 29.50 -16.45
C LEU A 326 0.24 29.47 -16.74
N VAL A 327 0.63 30.27 -17.73
CA VAL A 327 2.00 30.78 -17.88
C VAL A 327 1.80 32.27 -18.15
N TYR A 328 2.60 33.10 -17.46
CA TYR A 328 2.58 34.57 -17.48
C TYR A 328 1.51 35.26 -16.62
N ASN A 329 1.87 35.60 -15.38
CA ASN A 329 1.90 36.98 -14.87
C ASN A 329 2.14 37.00 -13.36
N GLY A 330 3.18 37.72 -12.93
CA GLY A 330 3.44 37.96 -11.51
C GLY A 330 4.83 38.46 -11.16
N SER A 331 5.45 39.28 -12.00
CA SER A 331 6.60 40.12 -11.63
C SER A 331 6.14 41.57 -11.43
N ALA A 332 6.62 42.20 -10.34
CA ALA A 332 6.41 43.60 -9.93
C ALA A 332 5.00 43.93 -9.38
N ALA A 333 4.79 44.71 -8.33
CA ALA A 333 5.58 45.77 -7.68
C ALA A 333 5.29 45.73 -6.14
N ARG A 334 6.22 46.11 -5.24
CA ARG A 334 6.36 47.48 -4.68
C ARG A 334 5.02 48.18 -4.41
#